data_AF-A0A8C4F3W9-F1
#
_entry.id   AF-A0A8C4F3W9-F1
#
_cell.length_a   1.000
_cell.length_b   1.000
_cell.length_c   1.000
_cell.angle_alpha   90.00
_cell.angle_beta   90.00
_cell.angle_gamma   90.00
#
_symmetry.space_group_name_H-M   'P 1'
#
loop_
_entity.id
_entity.type
_entity.pdbx_description
1 polymer ?
#
loop_
_entity_poly.entity_id
_entity_poly.type
_entity_poly.pdbx_seq_one_letter_code
_entity_poly.pdbx_strand_id
1 'polypeptide(L)'
;MEDNGAHFFEGTEKLLEVWFSRQDETKGTGDLRTIPRFVSFQCLRCRVGPRQHREMRIASESSMFVSKRRFILKTCGTTLLLQALVPLLELAREYCGFDAIENFFYSRKNFMKPTHQEFPHRNFQEEVDFLSQIFPNGAAYCMGRLNSDCWYLFTLDLPEYWENKHADQTLEVLMSDLDPAIMDQFYMKDGVSASDVTRLRPEPPAEPAELRVEDEEEA
;
A
#
# COMPACT_ATOMS: atom_id res chain seq x y z
N MET A 1 30.07 18.70 17.60
CA MET A 1 29.77 17.95 16.36
C MET A 1 28.49 18.56 15.83
N GLU A 2 28.62 19.33 14.76
CA GLU A 2 27.49 19.97 14.11
C GLU A 2 26.54 18.88 13.60
N ASP A 3 25.27 18.97 14.01
CA ASP A 3 24.17 18.19 13.47
C ASP A 3 24.05 18.59 12.00
N ASN A 4 24.73 17.83 11.13
CA ASN A 4 24.65 18.01 9.70
C ASN A 4 23.23 17.55 9.34
N GLY A 5 22.29 18.52 9.30
CA GLY A 5 20.84 18.33 9.26
C GLY A 5 20.39 17.41 8.12
N ALA A 6 20.52 16.11 8.32
CA ALA A 6 20.17 15.10 7.36
C ALA A 6 18.63 15.09 7.27
N HIS A 7 18.11 15.51 6.12
CA HIS A 7 16.70 15.38 5.81
C HIS A 7 16.32 13.89 5.86
N PHE A 8 15.52 13.52 6.86
CA PHE A 8 15.00 12.16 7.01
C PHE A 8 13.73 12.00 6.17
N PHE A 9 13.69 10.94 5.36
CA PHE A 9 12.50 10.51 4.64
C PHE A 9 12.09 9.12 5.12
N GLU A 10 10.81 8.94 5.46
CA GLU A 10 10.28 7.64 5.84
C GLU A 10 9.97 6.81 4.58
N GLY A 11 10.87 5.91 4.20
CA GLY A 11 10.67 5.02 3.05
C GLY A 11 9.64 3.91 3.27
N THR A 12 9.33 3.58 4.53
CA THR A 12 8.37 2.54 4.87
C THR A 12 6.98 2.89 4.32
N GLU A 13 6.45 2.01 3.49
CA GLU A 13 5.17 2.20 2.82
C GLU A 13 3.99 1.83 3.73
N LYS A 14 2.87 2.53 3.50
CA LYS A 14 1.54 2.14 3.91
C LYS A 14 0.84 1.56 2.67
N LEU A 15 0.25 0.37 2.80
CA LEU A 15 -0.44 -0.33 1.72
C LEU A 15 -1.92 -0.46 2.07
N LEU A 16 -2.77 -0.04 1.13
CA LEU A 16 -4.22 -0.26 1.14
C LEU A 16 -4.61 -1.08 -0.07
N GLU A 17 -5.25 -2.21 0.15
CA GLU A 17 -5.85 -3.05 -0.88
C GLU A 17 -7.33 -3.29 -0.56
N VAL A 18 -8.19 -3.00 -1.54
CA VAL A 18 -9.65 -3.14 -1.39
C VAL A 18 -10.22 -3.86 -2.59
N TRP A 19 -10.95 -4.93 -2.33
CA TRP A 19 -11.75 -5.67 -3.29
C TRP A 19 -13.22 -5.32 -3.10
N PHE A 20 -13.87 -4.85 -4.16
CA PHE A 20 -15.26 -4.41 -4.14
C PHE A 20 -16.20 -5.46 -4.71
N SER A 21 -17.40 -5.55 -4.16
CA SER A 21 -18.51 -6.33 -4.69
C SER A 21 -19.77 -5.48 -4.82
N ARG A 22 -20.70 -5.97 -5.63
CA ARG A 22 -22.02 -5.39 -5.77
C ARG A 22 -23.06 -6.49 -5.74
N GLN A 23 -24.17 -6.26 -5.04
CA GLN A 23 -25.31 -7.18 -5.09
C GLN A 23 -26.20 -6.91 -6.30
N ASP A 24 -26.38 -5.64 -6.66
CA ASP A 24 -27.25 -5.22 -7.75
C ASP A 24 -26.41 -4.85 -8.99
N GLU A 25 -26.43 -5.73 -9.99
CA GLU A 25 -25.68 -5.51 -11.23
C GLU A 25 -26.23 -4.37 -12.11
N THR A 26 -27.44 -3.90 -11.82
CA THR A 26 -28.07 -2.80 -12.57
C THR A 26 -27.60 -1.42 -12.09
N LYS A 27 -26.96 -1.35 -10.92
CA LYS A 27 -26.42 -0.12 -10.35
C LYS A 27 -24.97 0.09 -10.78
N GLY A 28 -24.73 1.26 -11.37
CA GLY A 28 -23.40 1.69 -11.77
C GLY A 28 -22.74 0.78 -12.81
N THR A 29 -21.48 1.08 -13.11
CA THR A 29 -20.73 0.39 -14.16
C THR A 29 -20.17 -0.98 -13.74
N GLY A 30 -20.06 -1.24 -12.43
CA GLY A 30 -19.37 -2.42 -11.90
C GLY A 30 -17.87 -2.46 -12.22
N ASP A 31 -17.26 -1.30 -12.50
CA ASP A 31 -15.87 -1.21 -12.93
C ASP A 31 -15.20 0.08 -12.40
N LEU A 32 -14.26 -0.05 -11.45
CA LEU A 32 -13.54 1.07 -10.85
C LEU A 32 -12.84 1.96 -11.89
N ARG A 33 -12.46 1.42 -13.05
CA ARG A 33 -11.76 2.16 -14.11
C ARG A 33 -12.64 3.21 -14.79
N THR A 34 -13.95 3.16 -14.56
CA THR A 34 -14.91 4.11 -15.13
C THR A 34 -15.05 5.40 -14.31
N ILE A 35 -14.51 5.44 -13.10
CA ILE A 35 -14.47 6.64 -12.26
C ILE A 35 -13.72 7.73 -13.08
N PRO A 36 -14.41 8.81 -13.52
CA PRO A 36 -13.89 9.75 -14.51
C PRO A 36 -12.52 10.28 -14.11
N ARG A 37 -11.56 10.05 -15.02
CA ARG A 37 -10.15 10.47 -14.91
C ARG A 37 -9.51 10.28 -13.54
N PHE A 38 -9.91 9.34 -12.68
CA PHE A 38 -9.34 9.21 -11.32
C PHE A 38 -8.99 10.59 -10.75
N VAL A 39 -9.93 11.55 -10.86
CA VAL A 39 -9.71 12.87 -10.31
C VAL A 39 -9.56 12.59 -8.84
N SER A 40 -8.31 12.65 -8.38
CA SER A 40 -7.98 13.24 -7.10
C SER A 40 -7.59 12.39 -5.89
N PHE A 41 -7.18 11.13 -6.02
CA PHE A 41 -6.50 10.42 -4.91
C PHE A 41 -5.05 10.87 -4.67
N GLN A 42 -4.85 12.19 -4.61
CA GLN A 42 -3.57 12.81 -4.90
C GLN A 42 -3.27 14.05 -4.06
N CYS A 43 -3.98 14.21 -2.95
CA CYS A 43 -3.53 15.05 -1.86
C CYS A 43 -3.78 14.31 -0.55
N LEU A 44 -2.84 13.47 -0.15
CA LEU A 44 -2.79 12.94 1.21
C LEU A 44 -1.84 13.76 2.10
N ARG A 45 -1.65 15.04 1.74
CA ARG A 45 -1.46 16.15 2.68
C ARG A 45 -2.77 16.94 2.76
N CYS A 46 -3.80 16.35 3.36
CA CYS A 46 -4.99 17.09 3.76
C CYS A 46 -4.61 18.05 4.90
N ARG A 47 -4.07 19.24 4.59
CA ARG A 47 -4.19 20.36 5.52
C ARG A 47 -5.61 20.89 5.40
N VAL A 48 -6.46 20.52 6.36
CA VAL A 48 -7.83 21.03 6.45
C VAL A 48 -7.78 22.54 6.69
N GLY A 49 -7.98 23.32 5.63
CA GLY A 49 -8.16 24.77 5.67
C GLY A 49 -9.54 25.13 5.10
N PRO A 50 -10.27 26.09 5.68
CA PRO A 50 -11.72 26.22 5.49
C PRO A 50 -12.21 26.70 4.11
N ARG A 51 -11.35 27.00 3.13
CA ARG A 51 -11.77 27.71 1.88
C ARG A 51 -10.92 27.48 0.61
N GLN A 52 -10.57 26.26 0.22
CA GLN A 52 -9.94 26.07 -1.10
C GLN A 52 -10.53 24.90 -1.90
N HIS A 53 -10.81 25.20 -3.17
CA HIS A 53 -11.18 24.24 -4.21
C HIS A 53 -10.16 23.08 -4.23
N ARG A 54 -10.67 21.85 -4.23
CA ARG A 54 -9.87 20.62 -4.24
C ARG A 54 -9.29 20.40 -5.65
N GLU A 55 -8.08 20.87 -5.89
CA GLU A 55 -7.25 20.44 -7.03
C GLU A 55 -6.24 19.39 -6.56
N MET A 56 -6.08 18.31 -7.32
CA MET A 56 -5.25 17.16 -6.95
C MET A 56 -4.33 16.71 -8.11
N ARG A 57 -3.07 16.35 -7.81
CA ARG A 57 -1.99 16.02 -8.76
C ARG A 57 -1.10 14.84 -8.27
N ILE A 58 -0.57 14.00 -9.18
CA ILE A 58 0.32 12.86 -8.87
C ILE A 58 1.57 13.36 -8.15
N ALA A 59 1.85 12.84 -6.94
CA ALA A 59 3.15 12.98 -6.29
C ALA A 59 4.04 11.77 -6.65
N SER A 60 5.35 11.95 -6.68
CA SER A 60 6.34 10.89 -6.95
C SER A 60 6.41 9.80 -5.87
N GLU A 61 5.66 9.94 -4.77
CA GLU A 61 5.75 9.16 -3.53
C GLU A 61 4.66 8.07 -3.40
N SER A 62 3.99 7.72 -4.51
CA SER A 62 2.94 6.71 -4.49
C SER A 62 2.84 5.87 -5.75
N SER A 63 2.36 4.64 -5.58
CA SER A 63 1.88 3.78 -6.67
C SER A 63 0.42 3.44 -6.44
N MET A 64 -0.37 3.39 -7.51
CA MET A 64 -1.80 3.12 -7.46
C MET A 64 -2.18 2.22 -8.62
N PHE A 65 -2.87 1.13 -8.31
CA PHE A 65 -3.34 0.15 -9.30
C PHE A 65 -4.86 0.03 -9.23
N VAL A 66 -5.50 0.14 -10.38
CA VAL A 66 -6.96 0.09 -10.50
C VAL A 66 -7.32 -0.98 -11.52
N SER A 67 -8.01 -2.00 -11.05
CA SER A 67 -8.60 -3.05 -11.88
C SER A 67 -10.13 -2.93 -11.83
N LYS A 68 -10.86 -3.88 -12.43
CA LYS A 68 -12.33 -3.84 -12.43
C LYS A 68 -12.91 -3.75 -11.01
N ARG A 69 -12.36 -4.52 -10.07
CA ARG A 69 -12.89 -4.68 -8.70
C ARG A 69 -11.84 -4.55 -7.59
N ARG A 70 -10.53 -4.49 -7.92
CA ARG A 70 -9.46 -4.17 -6.95
C ARG A 70 -8.91 -2.79 -7.12
N PHE A 71 -8.74 -2.14 -5.99
CA PHE A 71 -7.96 -0.94 -5.80
C PHE A 71 -6.75 -1.25 -4.90
N ILE A 72 -5.54 -0.88 -5.34
CA ILE A 72 -4.33 -0.89 -4.52
C ILE A 72 -3.77 0.53 -4.48
N LEU A 73 -3.44 1.02 -3.30
CA LEU A 73 -2.71 2.27 -3.08
C LEU A 73 -1.55 2.04 -2.11
N LYS A 74 -0.33 2.34 -2.56
CA LYS A 74 0.87 2.36 -1.72
C LYS A 74 1.42 3.78 -1.65
N THR A 75 1.68 4.25 -0.43
CA THR A 75 2.25 5.58 -0.19
C THR A 75 3.34 5.51 0.87
N CYS A 76 4.39 6.31 0.75
CA CYS A 76 5.45 6.44 1.75
C CYS A 76 5.47 7.86 2.38
N GLY A 77 6.52 8.16 3.13
CA GLY A 77 6.68 9.45 3.80
C GLY A 77 5.67 9.66 4.93
N THR A 78 5.18 10.91 5.06
CA THR A 78 4.18 11.32 6.06
C THR A 78 2.76 11.35 5.48
N THR A 79 2.54 10.62 4.40
CA THR A 79 1.28 10.60 3.67
C THR A 79 0.17 9.96 4.51
N LEU A 80 -1.01 10.60 4.58
CA LEU A 80 -2.14 10.20 5.44
C LEU A 80 -3.09 9.20 4.77
N LEU A 81 -2.57 8.08 4.27
CA LEU A 81 -3.28 7.11 3.43
C LEU A 81 -4.71 6.78 3.87
N LEU A 82 -4.96 6.57 5.16
CA LEU A 82 -6.29 6.18 5.64
C LEU A 82 -7.35 7.29 5.49
N GLN A 83 -6.94 8.56 5.35
CA GLN A 83 -7.88 9.65 5.06
C GLN A 83 -8.47 9.57 3.64
N ALA A 84 -7.85 8.82 2.72
CA ALA A 84 -8.39 8.58 1.39
C ALA A 84 -9.46 7.49 1.37
N LEU A 85 -9.60 6.69 2.43
CA LEU A 85 -10.46 5.52 2.43
C LEU A 85 -11.94 5.87 2.24
N VAL A 86 -12.50 6.76 3.06
CA VAL A 86 -13.94 7.12 2.95
C VAL A 86 -14.27 7.73 1.57
N PRO A 87 -13.51 8.70 1.04
CA PRO A 87 -13.72 9.18 -0.33
C PRO A 87 -13.66 8.09 -1.41
N LEU A 88 -12.78 7.09 -1.24
CA LEU A 88 -12.69 5.94 -2.16
C LEU A 88 -13.97 5.11 -2.14
N LEU A 89 -14.48 4.80 -0.95
CA LEU A 89 -15.73 4.04 -0.80
C LEU A 89 -16.91 4.80 -1.42
N GLU A 90 -16.97 6.12 -1.25
CA GLU A 90 -18.02 6.97 -1.83
C GLU A 90 -17.98 6.98 -3.37
N LEU A 91 -16.80 7.14 -3.96
CA LEU A 91 -16.62 7.13 -5.42
C LEU A 91 -16.93 5.75 -6.02
N ALA A 92 -16.48 4.67 -5.37
CA ALA A 92 -16.77 3.31 -5.79
C ALA A 92 -18.29 3.03 -5.79
N ARG A 93 -19.00 3.53 -4.78
CA ARG A 93 -20.47 3.43 -4.71
C ARG A 93 -21.15 4.26 -5.79
N GLU A 94 -20.79 5.53 -5.93
CA GLU A 94 -21.47 6.47 -6.83
C GLU A 94 -21.32 6.10 -8.32
N TYR A 95 -20.09 5.83 -8.76
CA TYR A 95 -19.81 5.59 -10.18
C TYR A 95 -19.98 4.13 -10.57
N CYS A 96 -19.57 3.22 -9.68
CA CYS A 96 -19.47 1.80 -10.02
C CYS A 96 -20.63 0.97 -9.44
N GLY A 97 -21.40 1.53 -8.51
CA GLY A 97 -22.46 0.81 -7.82
C GLY A 97 -21.96 -0.26 -6.86
N PHE A 98 -20.69 -0.19 -6.43
CA PHE A 98 -20.17 -1.11 -5.42
C PHE A 98 -20.73 -0.74 -4.04
N ASP A 99 -21.50 -1.66 -3.46
CA ASP A 99 -22.18 -1.49 -2.18
C ASP A 99 -21.65 -2.43 -1.09
N ALA A 100 -20.68 -3.28 -1.41
CA ALA A 100 -20.06 -4.20 -0.48
C ALA A 100 -18.54 -4.33 -0.71
N ILE A 101 -17.84 -4.74 0.35
CA ILE A 101 -16.41 -5.03 0.33
C ILE A 101 -16.25 -6.54 0.38
N GLU A 102 -15.57 -7.07 -0.64
CA GLU A 102 -15.26 -8.49 -0.78
C GLU A 102 -14.06 -8.88 0.05
N ASN A 103 -12.99 -8.09 0.03
CA ASN A 103 -11.80 -8.24 0.89
C ASN A 103 -11.20 -6.85 1.13
N PHE A 104 -10.52 -6.68 2.26
CA PHE A 104 -9.86 -5.43 2.63
C PHE A 104 -8.59 -5.73 3.39
N PHE A 105 -7.50 -5.09 3.00
CA PHE A 105 -6.22 -5.19 3.69
C PHE A 105 -5.62 -3.80 3.82
N TYR A 106 -5.32 -3.42 5.06
CA TYR A 106 -4.41 -2.31 5.36
C TYR A 106 -3.18 -2.87 6.05
N SER A 107 -2.01 -2.61 5.53
CA SER A 107 -0.78 -3.15 6.10
C SER A 107 0.40 -2.20 5.98
N ARG A 108 1.40 -2.43 6.84
CA ARG A 108 2.69 -1.77 6.79
C ARG A 108 3.69 -2.45 7.72
N LYS A 109 4.98 -2.30 7.41
CA LYS A 109 6.05 -2.53 8.38
C LYS A 109 6.04 -1.45 9.47
N ASN A 110 6.63 -1.72 10.63
CA ASN A 110 6.95 -0.68 11.61
C ASN A 110 7.82 0.43 11.01
N PHE A 111 7.47 1.68 11.29
CA PHE A 111 8.19 2.86 10.78
C PHE A 111 9.58 2.98 11.40
N MET A 112 10.51 3.60 10.66
CA MET A 112 11.84 3.96 11.17
C MET A 112 11.77 5.13 12.16
N LYS A 113 10.91 6.14 11.90
CA LYS A 113 10.59 7.22 12.85
C LYS A 113 9.08 7.38 13.02
N PRO A 114 8.43 6.54 13.86
CA PRO A 114 6.99 6.63 14.12
C PRO A 114 6.53 8.02 14.58
N THR A 115 7.38 8.74 15.35
CA THR A 115 7.08 10.08 15.88
C THR A 115 6.94 11.17 14.82
N HIS A 116 7.38 10.92 13.58
CA HIS A 116 7.22 11.85 12.46
C HIS A 116 5.88 11.70 11.74
N GLN A 117 5.10 10.66 12.04
CA GLN A 117 3.79 10.46 11.44
C GLN A 117 2.74 11.34 12.12
N GLU A 118 1.71 11.71 11.38
CA GLU A 118 0.56 12.45 11.91
C GLU A 118 -0.66 11.53 12.01
N PHE A 119 -1.71 11.99 12.68
CA PHE A 119 -2.97 11.25 12.76
C PHE A 119 -3.55 10.96 11.36
N PRO A 120 -4.04 9.74 11.07
CA PRO A 120 -4.26 8.62 11.99
C PRO A 120 -3.12 7.58 12.07
N HIS A 121 -1.88 7.95 11.71
CA HIS A 121 -0.75 7.02 11.49
C HIS A 121 0.33 7.07 12.57
N ARG A 122 0.08 7.66 13.74
CA ARG A 122 1.11 7.82 14.79
C ARG A 122 1.56 6.50 15.40
N ASN A 123 0.68 5.50 15.42
CA ASN A 123 0.94 4.14 15.87
C ASN A 123 -0.14 3.21 15.32
N PHE A 124 0.07 1.89 15.44
CA PHE A 124 -0.87 0.92 14.87
C PHE A 124 -2.22 0.89 15.60
N GLN A 125 -2.27 1.11 16.91
CA GLN A 125 -3.53 1.16 17.65
C GLN A 125 -4.43 2.30 17.13
N GLU A 126 -3.87 3.47 16.84
CA GLU A 126 -4.61 4.60 16.27
C GLU A 126 -5.16 4.29 14.87
N GLU A 127 -4.41 3.55 14.05
CA GLU A 127 -4.86 3.11 12.73
C GLU A 127 -6.02 2.11 12.86
N VAL A 128 -5.93 1.19 13.83
CA VAL A 128 -7.00 0.24 14.18
C VAL A 128 -8.26 0.98 14.67
N ASP A 129 -8.11 1.95 15.57
CA ASP A 129 -9.23 2.74 16.10
C ASP A 129 -9.91 3.58 15.00
N PHE A 130 -9.13 4.12 14.06
CA PHE A 130 -9.66 4.83 12.90
C PHE A 130 -10.45 3.89 11.97
N LEU A 131 -9.86 2.74 11.64
CA LEU A 131 -10.48 1.75 10.76
C LEU A 131 -11.72 1.09 11.38
N SER A 132 -11.73 0.88 12.70
CA SER A 132 -12.86 0.26 13.42
C SER A 132 -14.11 1.15 13.44
N GLN A 133 -13.95 2.47 13.26
CA GLN A 133 -15.09 3.38 13.07
C GLN A 133 -15.76 3.20 11.69
N ILE A 134 -15.03 2.69 10.71
CA ILE A 134 -15.50 2.47 9.34
C ILE A 134 -16.00 1.03 9.19
N PHE A 135 -15.26 0.07 9.74
CA PHE A 135 -15.52 -1.36 9.65
C PHE A 135 -15.64 -2.00 11.04
N PRO A 136 -16.85 -2.29 11.54
CA PRO A 136 -17.03 -2.84 12.88
C PRO A 136 -16.57 -4.30 13.02
N ASN A 137 -16.42 -5.02 11.91
CA ASN A 137 -15.92 -6.40 11.84
C ASN A 137 -14.42 -6.46 11.50
N GLY A 138 -13.65 -5.46 11.94
CA GLY A 138 -12.21 -5.41 11.74
C GLY A 138 -11.44 -6.39 12.63
N ALA A 139 -10.37 -6.95 12.08
CA ALA A 139 -9.39 -7.78 12.80
C ALA A 139 -7.98 -7.24 12.55
N ALA A 140 -7.21 -7.10 13.64
CA ALA A 140 -5.87 -6.52 13.61
C ALA A 140 -4.82 -7.53 14.09
N TYR A 141 -3.68 -7.58 13.39
CA TYR A 141 -2.60 -8.51 13.65
C TYR A 141 -1.24 -7.81 13.61
N CYS A 142 -0.31 -8.34 14.39
CA CYS A 142 1.10 -7.97 14.33
C CYS A 142 1.92 -9.25 14.13
N MET A 143 2.71 -9.30 13.06
CA MET A 143 3.58 -10.42 12.73
C MET A 143 5.04 -10.04 12.90
N GLY A 144 5.84 -10.93 13.48
CA GLY A 144 7.24 -10.67 13.81
C GLY A 144 7.45 -10.24 15.25
N ARG A 145 8.58 -9.55 15.52
CA ARG A 145 9.00 -9.21 16.88
C ARG A 145 8.61 -7.78 17.22
N LEU A 146 7.75 -7.60 18.22
CA LEU A 146 7.26 -6.26 18.64
C LEU A 146 8.37 -5.29 19.04
N ASN A 147 9.49 -5.79 19.55
CA ASN A 147 10.66 -5.01 19.95
C ASN A 147 11.72 -4.86 18.83
N SER A 148 11.39 -5.24 17.60
CA SER A 148 12.27 -5.20 16.43
C SER A 148 11.40 -5.02 15.19
N ASP A 149 11.75 -5.66 14.07
CA ASP A 149 10.96 -5.62 12.86
C ASP A 149 9.68 -6.43 13.00
N CYS A 150 8.57 -5.76 12.73
CA CYS A 150 7.25 -6.36 12.67
C CYS A 150 6.43 -5.74 11.54
N TRP A 151 5.42 -6.48 11.12
CA TRP A 151 4.47 -6.10 10.10
C TRP A 151 3.07 -6.10 10.68
N TYR A 152 2.35 -5.01 10.45
CA TYR A 152 1.01 -4.78 10.94
C TYR A 152 0.00 -5.03 9.83
N LEU A 153 -1.13 -5.63 10.20
CA LEU A 153 -2.24 -5.94 9.30
C LEU A 153 -3.55 -5.61 9.96
N PHE A 154 -4.39 -4.85 9.28
CA PHE A 154 -5.81 -4.79 9.54
C PHE A 154 -6.56 -5.38 8.35
N THR A 155 -7.47 -6.32 8.62
CA THR A 155 -8.34 -6.95 7.63
C THR A 155 -9.76 -7.03 8.19
N LEU A 156 -10.71 -7.50 7.38
CA LEU A 156 -12.07 -7.78 7.84
C LEU A 156 -12.21 -9.25 8.19
N ASP A 157 -12.90 -9.52 9.29
CA ASP A 157 -13.42 -10.84 9.61
C ASP A 157 -14.64 -11.09 8.74
N LEU A 158 -14.47 -11.93 7.72
CA LEU A 158 -15.49 -12.28 6.75
C LEU A 158 -16.06 -13.67 7.10
N PRO A 159 -17.36 -13.90 6.87
CA PRO A 159 -17.97 -15.20 7.18
C PRO A 159 -17.30 -16.36 6.42
N GLU A 160 -17.18 -17.53 7.06
CA GLU A 160 -16.51 -18.73 6.51
C GLU A 160 -17.04 -19.18 5.14
N TYR A 161 -18.29 -18.87 4.79
CA TYR A 161 -18.88 -19.22 3.49
C TYR A 161 -18.44 -18.31 2.34
N TRP A 162 -17.65 -17.27 2.63
CA TRP A 162 -17.10 -16.36 1.62
C TRP A 162 -15.91 -17.02 0.92
N GLU A 163 -16.19 -17.83 -0.09
CA GLU A 163 -15.15 -18.43 -0.93
C GLU A 163 -14.63 -17.41 -1.95
N ASN A 164 -13.33 -17.07 -1.84
CA ASN A 164 -12.63 -16.40 -2.92
C ASN A 164 -12.52 -17.35 -4.12
N LYS A 165 -13.34 -17.13 -5.15
CA LYS A 165 -13.39 -17.98 -6.36
C LYS A 165 -12.19 -17.79 -7.29
N HIS A 166 -11.29 -16.87 -6.98
CA HIS A 166 -10.16 -16.50 -7.81
C HIS A 166 -8.86 -16.70 -7.04
N ALA A 167 -7.89 -17.37 -7.68
CA ALA A 167 -6.54 -17.45 -7.15
C ALA A 167 -5.90 -16.05 -7.18
N ASP A 168 -5.49 -15.55 -6.03
CA ASP A 168 -4.73 -14.30 -5.85
C ASP A 168 -3.61 -14.55 -4.84
N GLN A 169 -2.46 -13.91 -5.07
CA GLN A 169 -1.25 -14.04 -4.25
C GLN A 169 -0.52 -12.70 -4.29
N THR A 170 -0.03 -12.24 -3.13
CA THR A 170 0.75 -11.01 -3.01
C THR A 170 2.05 -11.29 -2.25
N LEU A 171 3.20 -10.90 -2.82
CA LEU A 171 4.51 -11.00 -2.21
C LEU A 171 5.11 -9.60 -2.02
N GLU A 172 5.50 -9.27 -0.79
CA GLU A 172 6.22 -8.04 -0.47
C GLU A 172 7.63 -8.37 0.04
N VAL A 173 8.65 -7.77 -0.59
CA VAL A 173 10.05 -7.85 -0.15
C VAL A 173 10.47 -6.47 0.34
N LEU A 174 10.56 -6.32 1.66
CA LEU A 174 10.88 -5.06 2.33
C LEU A 174 12.36 -5.08 2.76
N MET A 175 13.16 -4.16 2.24
CA MET A 175 14.62 -4.17 2.41
C MET A 175 15.09 -2.89 3.12
N SER A 176 16.04 -3.07 4.05
CA SER A 176 16.73 -1.99 4.78
C SER A 176 18.23 -2.19 4.66
N ASP A 177 19.02 -1.15 4.96
CA ASP A 177 20.49 -1.22 5.03
C ASP A 177 21.15 -1.79 3.75
N LEU A 178 20.65 -1.32 2.60
CA LEU A 178 21.12 -1.71 1.27
C LEU A 178 22.56 -1.22 1.01
N ASP A 179 23.30 -1.96 0.19
CA ASP A 179 24.69 -1.63 -0.18
C ASP A 179 24.78 -0.21 -0.76
N PRO A 180 25.56 0.71 -0.15
CA PRO A 180 25.72 2.08 -0.64
C PRO A 180 26.18 2.18 -2.10
N ALA A 181 27.00 1.24 -2.59
CA ALA A 181 27.46 1.23 -3.98
C ALA A 181 26.32 0.90 -4.95
N ILE A 182 25.35 0.10 -4.54
CA ILE A 182 24.13 -0.18 -5.30
C ILE A 182 23.19 1.02 -5.22
N MET A 183 23.05 1.63 -4.04
CA MET A 183 22.19 2.80 -3.84
C MET A 183 22.64 4.04 -4.64
N ASP A 184 23.94 4.20 -4.88
CA ASP A 184 24.51 5.28 -5.71
C ASP A 184 23.95 5.30 -7.15
N GLN A 185 23.46 4.16 -7.65
CA GLN A 185 22.83 4.07 -8.97
C GLN A 185 21.52 4.87 -9.06
N PHE A 186 20.84 5.10 -7.93
CA PHE A 186 19.56 5.79 -7.86
C PHE A 186 19.67 7.29 -7.58
N TYR A 187 20.89 7.85 -7.60
CA TYR A 187 21.12 9.30 -7.59
C TYR A 187 21.11 9.87 -9.01
N MET A 188 20.61 11.10 -9.16
CA MET A 188 20.66 11.79 -10.46
C MET A 188 22.10 12.01 -10.90
N LYS A 189 22.40 11.61 -12.13
CA LYS A 189 23.72 11.74 -12.77
C LYS A 189 23.54 12.39 -14.14
N ASP A 190 24.42 13.32 -14.48
CA ASP A 190 24.38 14.02 -15.76
C ASP A 190 24.43 13.03 -16.93
N GLY A 191 23.50 13.18 -17.88
CA GLY A 191 23.41 12.32 -19.06
C GLY A 191 22.86 10.90 -18.81
N VAL A 192 22.43 10.56 -17.58
CA VAL A 192 21.84 9.25 -17.26
C VAL A 192 20.33 9.40 -17.12
N SER A 193 19.57 8.66 -17.93
CA SER A 193 18.12 8.64 -17.83
C SER A 193 17.61 7.57 -16.86
N ALA A 194 16.36 7.70 -16.40
CA ALA A 194 15.69 6.64 -15.62
C ALA A 194 15.66 5.30 -16.37
N SER A 195 15.58 5.34 -17.71
CA SER A 195 15.63 4.14 -18.55
C SER A 195 17.00 3.47 -18.54
N ASP A 196 18.08 4.24 -18.38
CA ASP A 196 19.44 3.70 -18.30
C ASP A 196 19.65 2.98 -16.97
N VAL A 197 19.27 3.61 -15.86
CA VAL A 197 19.31 3.00 -14.52
C VAL A 197 18.50 1.70 -14.47
N THR A 198 17.31 1.67 -15.09
CA THR A 198 16.45 0.47 -15.13
C THR A 198 17.10 -0.72 -15.87
N ARG A 199 17.99 -0.44 -16.84
CA ARG A 199 18.70 -1.46 -17.62
C ARG A 199 19.97 -1.96 -16.94
N LEU A 200 20.56 -1.19 -16.02
CA LEU A 200 21.82 -1.50 -15.31
C LEU A 200 21.68 -2.63 -14.27
N ARG A 201 20.77 -3.59 -14.48
CA ARG A 201 20.62 -4.72 -13.56
C ARG A 201 21.97 -5.44 -13.42
N PRO A 202 22.44 -5.70 -12.18
CA PRO A 202 23.52 -6.65 -11.98
C PRO A 202 23.14 -7.95 -12.70
N GLU A 203 24.05 -8.50 -13.50
CA GLU A 203 23.92 -9.86 -14.03
C GLU A 203 23.50 -10.78 -12.88
N PRO A 204 22.48 -11.64 -13.04
CA PRO A 204 22.18 -12.62 -12.02
C PRO A 204 23.45 -13.44 -11.73
N PRO A 205 23.74 -13.78 -10.46
CA PRO A 205 24.84 -14.70 -10.18
C PRO A 205 24.66 -15.96 -11.03
N ALA A 206 25.77 -16.47 -11.57
CA ALA A 206 25.76 -17.66 -12.42
C ALA A 206 25.11 -18.83 -11.67
N GLU A 207 24.01 -19.32 -12.25
CA GLU A 207 23.17 -20.47 -11.86
C GLU A 207 22.37 -20.36 -10.54
N PRO A 208 21.05 -20.62 -10.56
CA PRO A 208 20.36 -21.11 -9.38
C PRO A 208 20.83 -22.55 -9.15
N ALA A 209 21.36 -22.84 -7.96
CA ALA A 209 21.48 -24.23 -7.50
C ALA A 209 20.08 -24.86 -7.55
N GLU A 210 19.89 -25.84 -8.44
CA GLU A 210 18.70 -26.69 -8.43
C GLU A 210 18.58 -27.29 -7.02
N LEU A 211 17.55 -26.87 -6.28
CA LEU A 211 17.15 -27.55 -5.07
C LEU A 211 16.56 -28.90 -5.52
N ARG A 212 17.42 -29.93 -5.61
CA ARG A 212 16.96 -31.30 -5.79
C ARG A 212 16.17 -31.67 -4.54
N VAL A 213 14.86 -31.78 -4.71
CA VAL A 213 14.01 -32.52 -3.80
C VAL A 213 14.42 -33.98 -3.99
N GLU A 214 15.15 -34.54 -3.03
CA GLU A 214 15.31 -35.99 -2.96
C GLU A 214 13.94 -36.54 -2.57
N ASP A 215 13.28 -37.21 -3.53
CA ASP A 215 12.12 -38.04 -3.26
C ASP A 215 12.58 -39.14 -2.30
N GLU A 216 12.17 -39.07 -1.03
CA GLU A 216 12.24 -40.21 -0.11
C GLU A 216 11.21 -41.26 -0.60
N GLU A 217 11.73 -42.22 -1.36
CA GLU A 217 11.02 -43.42 -1.78
C GLU A 217 10.75 -44.33 -0.56
N GLU A 218 9.52 -44.81 -0.45
CA GLU A 218 8.99 -45.69 0.60
C GLU A 218 9.90 -46.91 0.90
N ALA A 219 10.02 -47.24 2.18
CA ALA A 219 10.28 -48.60 2.66
C ALA A 219 9.45 -48.90 3.92
#